data_AF-A0A924N0Z3-F1
#
_entry.id   AF-A0A924N0Z3-F1
#
_cell.length_a   1.000
_cell.length_b   1.000
_cell.length_c   1.000
_cell.angle_alpha   90.00
_cell.angle_beta   90.00
_cell.angle_gamma   90.00
#
_symmetry.space_group_name_H-M   'P 1'
#
loop_
_entity.id
_entity.type
_entity.pdbx_description
1 polymer ?
#
loop_
_entity_poly.entity_id
_entity_poly.type
_entity_poly.pdbx_seq_one_letter_code
_entity_poly.pdbx_strand_id
1 'polypeptide(L)'
;MSKVDDPRAEALRRLDERAKALKASAVRPESHSGEMAASSQAYKILAELLGGVLIGLALGAIVDRFAKTGPWGLIGGVLLGFALSLFMARRTANRLMALARAEEAARSQASKPRVD
;
A
#
# COMPACT_ATOMS: atom_id res chain seq x y z
N MET A 1 47.71 -16.57 25.71
CA MET A 1 46.27 -16.27 25.52
C MET A 1 45.98 -16.16 24.03
N SER A 2 45.29 -17.16 23.47
CA SER A 2 44.87 -17.17 22.06
C SER A 2 43.90 -16.03 21.78
N LYS A 3 44.27 -15.08 20.92
CA LYS A 3 43.30 -14.18 20.28
C LYS A 3 42.64 -14.97 19.15
N VAL A 4 41.65 -15.77 19.56
CA VAL A 4 40.73 -16.50 18.70
C VAL A 4 40.05 -15.48 17.77
N ASP A 5 40.04 -15.75 16.48
CA ASP A 5 39.20 -15.09 15.49
C ASP A 5 37.76 -15.06 16.01
N ASP A 6 37.31 -13.91 16.52
CA ASP A 6 36.13 -13.84 17.38
C ASP A 6 34.84 -13.82 16.52
N PRO A 7 34.06 -14.90 16.48
CA PRO A 7 32.82 -14.95 15.69
C PRO A 7 31.79 -13.92 16.17
N ARG A 8 31.94 -13.39 17.39
CA ARG A 8 31.10 -12.30 17.89
C ARG A 8 31.39 -10.99 17.17
N ALA A 9 32.64 -10.72 16.82
CA ALA A 9 33.02 -9.52 16.08
C ALA A 9 32.39 -9.52 14.67
N GLU A 10 32.33 -10.68 14.02
CA GLU A 10 31.64 -10.83 12.73
C GLU A 10 30.12 -10.68 12.86
N ALA A 11 29.52 -11.26 13.91
CA ALA A 11 28.09 -11.10 14.17
C ALA A 11 27.71 -9.62 14.41
N LEU A 12 28.55 -8.89 15.15
CA LEU A 12 28.37 -7.46 15.39
C LEU A 12 28.53 -6.65 14.09
N ARG A 13 29.50 -6.97 13.24
CA ARG A 13 29.64 -6.32 11.91
C ARG A 13 28.41 -6.55 11.02
N ARG A 14 27.87 -7.77 10.99
CA ARG A 14 26.66 -8.08 10.20
C ARG A 14 25.41 -7.37 10.74
N LEU A 15 25.29 -7.23 12.06
CA LEU A 15 24.21 -6.45 12.68
C LEU A 15 24.35 -4.96 12.36
N ASP A 16 25.56 -4.41 12.40
CA ASP A 16 25.84 -3.01 12.04
C ASP A 16 25.57 -2.74 10.56
N GLU A 17 25.93 -3.66 9.66
CA GLU A 17 25.57 -3.57 8.23
C GLU A 17 24.06 -3.61 8.01
N ARG A 18 23.33 -4.51 8.67
CA ARG A 18 21.87 -4.57 8.59
C ARG A 18 21.24 -3.30 9.16
N ALA A 19 21.74 -2.81 10.30
CA ALA A 19 21.28 -1.56 10.90
C ALA A 19 21.55 -0.36 9.99
N LYS A 20 22.71 -0.30 9.32
CA LYS A 20 23.03 0.70 8.30
C LYS A 20 22.16 0.57 7.06
N ALA A 21 21.83 -0.63 6.60
CA ALA A 21 20.94 -0.84 5.46
C ALA A 21 19.48 -0.45 5.79
N LEU A 22 18.99 -0.78 6.98
CA LEU A 22 17.69 -0.32 7.47
C LEU A 22 17.69 1.19 7.69
N LYS A 23 18.76 1.76 8.26
CA LYS A 23 18.90 3.20 8.43
C LYS A 23 19.04 3.92 7.09
N ALA A 24 19.71 3.36 6.10
CA ALA A 24 19.79 3.91 4.74
C ALA A 24 18.45 3.81 4.00
N SER A 25 17.64 2.79 4.30
CA SER A 25 16.27 2.67 3.80
C SER A 25 15.31 3.63 4.50
N ALA A 26 15.51 3.87 5.81
CA ALA A 26 14.70 4.77 6.64
C ALA A 26 15.13 6.26 6.53
N VAL A 27 16.39 6.51 6.16
CA VAL A 27 17.00 7.84 5.91
C VAL A 27 17.11 8.08 4.40
N ARG A 28 16.55 7.21 3.55
CA ARG A 28 16.27 7.61 2.17
C ARG A 28 15.38 8.84 2.29
N PRO A 29 15.87 10.04 1.92
CA PRO A 29 15.02 11.20 1.97
C PRO A 29 13.82 10.87 1.10
N GLU A 30 12.62 11.15 1.60
CA GLU A 30 11.45 11.48 0.78
C GLU A 30 11.98 12.29 -0.40
N SER A 31 12.20 11.61 -1.53
CA SER A 31 13.16 12.09 -2.53
C SER A 31 12.51 13.22 -3.28
N HIS A 32 12.86 14.45 -2.89
CA HIS A 32 12.28 15.71 -3.36
C HIS A 32 12.55 16.04 -4.86
N SER A 33 12.89 15.04 -5.69
CA SER A 33 13.26 15.22 -7.11
C SER A 33 12.64 14.19 -8.07
N GLY A 34 12.12 13.06 -7.57
CA GLY A 34 11.07 12.28 -8.25
C GLY A 34 9.65 12.82 -8.00
N GLU A 35 9.60 13.93 -7.26
CA GLU A 35 8.50 14.52 -6.51
C GLU A 35 7.55 15.40 -7.35
N MET A 36 7.63 15.37 -8.68
CA MET A 36 6.62 16.02 -9.55
C MET A 36 5.78 15.02 -10.37
N ALA A 37 6.35 13.87 -10.77
CA ALA A 37 5.65 12.87 -11.59
C ALA A 37 5.24 11.62 -10.77
N ALA A 38 6.13 11.06 -9.95
CA ALA A 38 5.79 9.94 -9.05
C ALA A 38 4.93 10.39 -7.86
N SER A 39 5.16 11.63 -7.42
CA SER A 39 4.29 12.31 -6.47
C SER A 39 2.86 12.44 -6.98
N SER A 40 2.63 12.73 -8.26
CA SER A 40 1.26 12.90 -8.79
C SER A 40 0.43 11.62 -8.67
N GLN A 41 1.04 10.44 -8.85
CA GLN A 41 0.38 9.15 -8.65
C GLN A 41 0.26 8.78 -7.17
N ALA A 42 1.30 9.01 -6.38
CA ALA A 42 1.26 8.77 -4.94
C ALA A 42 0.22 9.67 -4.24
N TYR A 43 0.14 10.95 -4.61
CA TYR A 43 -0.87 11.90 -4.15
C TYR A 43 -2.26 11.53 -4.62
N LYS A 44 -2.44 10.94 -5.82
CA LYS A 44 -3.74 10.40 -6.23
C LYS A 44 -4.18 9.23 -5.35
N ILE A 45 -3.30 8.28 -5.08
CA ILE A 45 -3.59 7.15 -4.19
C ILE A 45 -3.89 7.65 -2.77
N LEU A 46 -3.11 8.62 -2.28
CA LEU A 46 -3.32 9.24 -0.98
C LEU A 46 -4.63 10.04 -0.93
N ALA A 47 -4.99 10.75 -2.01
CA ALA A 47 -6.24 11.48 -2.12
C ALA A 47 -7.45 10.54 -2.21
N GLU A 48 -7.33 9.38 -2.86
CA GLU A 48 -8.38 8.34 -2.86
C GLU A 48 -8.58 7.77 -1.46
N LEU A 49 -7.50 7.50 -0.73
CA LEU A 49 -7.53 7.04 0.67
C LEU A 49 -8.13 8.09 1.61
N LEU A 50 -7.60 9.31 1.59
CA LEU A 50 -8.08 10.41 2.44
C LEU A 50 -9.51 10.82 2.06
N GLY A 51 -9.85 10.80 0.77
CA GLY A 51 -11.20 11.08 0.29
C GLY A 51 -12.23 10.13 0.89
N GLY A 52 -11.95 8.82 0.89
CA GLY A 52 -12.82 7.81 1.51
C GLY A 52 -13.02 8.01 3.01
N VAL A 53 -11.94 8.34 3.74
CA VAL A 53 -11.99 8.58 5.19
C VAL A 53 -12.73 9.89 5.51
N LEU A 54 -12.46 10.97 4.77
CA LEU A 54 -13.14 12.26 4.97
C LEU A 54 -14.64 12.16 4.69
N ILE A 55 -15.04 11.41 3.65
CA ILE A 55 -16.45 11.13 3.36
C ILE A 55 -17.09 10.31 4.48
N GLY A 56 -16.41 9.28 4.98
CA GLY A 56 -16.88 8.46 6.10
C GLY A 56 -17.07 9.28 7.39
N LEU A 57 -16.13 10.18 7.69
CA LEU A 57 -16.21 11.11 8.82
C LEU A 57 -17.34 12.13 8.64
N ALA A 58 -17.48 12.73 7.46
CA ALA A 58 -18.54 13.70 7.18
C ALA A 58 -19.93 13.07 7.32
N LEU A 59 -20.13 11.88 6.72
CA LEU A 59 -21.39 11.13 6.84
C LEU A 59 -21.64 10.69 8.28
N GLY A 60 -20.63 10.17 8.97
CA GLY A 60 -20.75 9.77 10.37
C GLY A 60 -21.12 10.94 11.30
N ALA A 61 -20.51 12.10 11.09
CA ALA A 61 -20.81 13.31 11.86
C ALA A 61 -22.22 13.85 11.59
N ILE A 62 -22.71 13.77 10.34
CA ILE A 62 -24.09 14.14 10.00
C ILE A 62 -25.07 13.19 10.71
N VAL A 63 -24.82 11.88 10.64
CA VAL A 63 -25.66 10.87 11.31
C VAL A 63 -25.71 11.12 12.82
N ASP A 64 -24.57 11.39 13.45
CA ASP A 64 -24.52 11.68 14.89
C ASP A 64 -25.31 12.93 15.27
N ARG A 65 -25.29 13.96 14.41
CA ARG A 65 -26.06 15.20 14.63
C ARG A 65 -27.56 14.99 14.55
N PHE A 66 -28.03 14.18 13.60
CA PHE A 66 -29.46 13.94 13.40
C PHE A 66 -30.03 12.92 14.37
N ALA A 67 -29.28 11.85 14.64
CA ALA A 67 -29.75 10.75 15.49
C ALA A 67 -29.54 11.02 16.99
N LYS A 68 -28.78 12.06 17.37
CA LYS A 68 -28.36 12.33 18.77
C LYS A 68 -27.71 11.11 19.45
N THR A 69 -27.20 10.15 18.67
CA THR A 69 -26.74 8.83 19.11
C THR A 69 -25.39 8.82 19.83
N GLY A 70 -24.87 9.96 20.29
CA GLY A 70 -23.46 10.06 20.70
C GLY A 70 -22.51 9.80 19.51
N PRO A 71 -21.23 9.44 19.72
CA PRO A 71 -20.24 9.28 18.64
C PRO A 71 -20.38 7.98 17.81
N TRP A 72 -21.52 7.29 17.89
CA TRP A 72 -21.71 5.95 17.29
C TRP A 72 -21.76 5.96 15.76
N GLY A 73 -22.36 6.98 15.16
CA GLY A 73 -22.39 7.24 13.73
C GLY A 73 -21.02 7.64 13.20
N LEU A 74 -20.19 8.37 13.96
CA LEU A 74 -18.78 8.59 13.61
C LEU A 74 -17.99 7.28 13.60
N ILE A 75 -18.13 6.42 14.61
CA ILE A 75 -17.47 5.10 14.66
C ILE A 75 -17.90 4.25 13.46
N GLY A 76 -19.22 4.14 13.24
CA GLY A 76 -19.77 3.42 12.09
C GLY A 76 -19.33 4.01 10.76
N GLY A 77 -19.35 5.34 10.62
CA GLY A 77 -18.97 6.06 9.40
C GLY A 77 -17.50 5.88 9.03
N VAL A 78 -16.60 5.91 10.01
CA VAL A 78 -15.16 5.63 9.80
C VAL A 78 -14.94 4.18 9.38
N LEU A 79 -15.56 3.22 10.08
CA LEU A 79 -15.43 1.80 9.74
C LEU A 79 -15.98 1.50 8.34
N LEU A 80 -17.12 2.09 7.99
CA LEU A 80 -17.73 1.94 6.67
C LEU A 80 -16.87 2.58 5.58
N GLY A 81 -16.37 3.80 5.82
CA GLY A 81 -15.47 4.50 4.89
C GLY A 81 -14.17 3.74 4.65
N PHE A 82 -13.60 3.15 5.70
CA PHE A 82 -12.41 2.30 5.61
C PHE A 82 -12.70 1.01 4.82
N ALA A 83 -13.80 0.32 5.12
CA ALA A 83 -14.20 -0.88 4.38
C ALA A 83 -14.42 -0.60 2.89
N LEU A 84 -15.06 0.54 2.56
CA LEU A 84 -15.24 0.99 1.18
C LEU A 84 -13.90 1.27 0.49
N SER A 85 -12.93 1.90 1.18
CA SER A 85 -11.60 2.15 0.62
C SER A 85 -10.86 0.84 0.29
N LEU A 86 -10.90 -0.14 1.20
CA LEU A 86 -10.30 -1.46 0.96
C LEU A 86 -11.01 -2.21 -0.18
N PHE A 87 -12.33 -2.12 -0.24
CA PHE A 87 -13.11 -2.72 -1.31
C PHE A 87 -12.74 -2.13 -2.68
N MET A 88 -12.58 -0.80 -2.76
CA MET A 88 -12.19 -0.11 -3.99
C MET A 88 -10.78 -0.53 -4.43
N ALA A 89 -9.82 -0.57 -3.50
CA ALA A 89 -8.46 -1.02 -3.78
C ALA A 89 -8.42 -2.48 -4.28
N ARG A 90 -9.16 -3.38 -3.62
CA ARG A 90 -9.30 -4.79 -4.03
C ARG A 90 -9.94 -4.90 -5.41
N ARG A 91 -10.96 -4.10 -5.71
CA ARG A 91 -11.62 -4.06 -7.02
C ARG A 91 -10.64 -3.65 -8.12
N THR A 92 -9.81 -2.64 -7.86
CA THR A 92 -8.77 -2.20 -8.80
C THR A 92 -7.73 -3.30 -9.03
N ALA A 93 -7.26 -3.95 -7.95
CA ALA A 93 -6.32 -5.07 -8.05
C ALA A 93 -6.90 -6.24 -8.87
N ASN A 94 -8.16 -6.62 -8.62
CA ASN A 94 -8.84 -7.69 -9.35
C ASN A 94 -8.97 -7.38 -10.85
N ARG A 95 -9.22 -6.12 -11.21
CA ARG A 95 -9.31 -5.70 -12.62
C ARG A 95 -7.98 -5.83 -13.34
N LEU A 96 -6.88 -5.45 -12.70
CA LEU A 96 -5.53 -5.60 -13.26
C LEU A 96 -5.17 -7.07 -13.49
N MET A 97 -5.48 -7.94 -12.52
CA MET A 97 -5.24 -9.38 -12.65
C MET A 97 -6.10 -10.03 -13.76
N ALA A 98 -7.34 -9.57 -13.93
CA ALA A 98 -8.22 -10.06 -15.00
C ALA A 98 -7.68 -9.69 -16.39
N LEU A 99 -7.15 -8.48 -16.55
CA LEU A 99 -6.52 -8.03 -17.81
C LEU A 99 -5.26 -8.82 -18.13
N ALA A 100 -4.37 -9.03 -17.14
CA ALA A 100 -3.16 -9.82 -17.32
C ALA A 100 -3.46 -11.26 -17.76
N ARG A 101 -4.43 -11.92 -17.11
CA ARG A 101 -4.86 -13.29 -17.49
C ARG A 101 -5.49 -13.35 -18.89
N ALA A 102 -6.24 -12.33 -19.29
CA ALA A 102 -6.83 -12.26 -20.63
C ALA A 102 -5.76 -12.11 -21.71
N GLU A 103 -4.73 -11.30 -21.44
CA GLU A 103 -3.60 -11.11 -22.36
C GLU A 103 -2.76 -12.39 -22.50
N GLU A 104 -2.51 -13.10 -21.40
CA GLU A 104 -1.83 -14.40 -21.40
C GLU A 104 -2.64 -15.47 -22.14
N ALA A 105 -3.96 -15.50 -21.96
CA ALA A 105 -4.84 -16.43 -22.67
C ALA A 105 -4.88 -16.15 -24.18
N ALA A 106 -4.88 -14.87 -24.59
CA ALA A 106 -4.81 -14.47 -26.00
C ALA A 106 -3.45 -14.83 -26.63
N ARG A 107 -2.35 -14.59 -25.91
CA ARG A 107 -0.99 -14.91 -26.36
C ARG A 107 -0.76 -16.43 -26.48
N SER A 108 -1.35 -17.21 -25.58
CA SER A 108 -1.33 -18.68 -25.62
C SER A 108 -2.12 -19.27 -26.79
N GLN A 109 -3.24 -18.64 -27.15
CA GLN A 109 -4.04 -19.05 -28.33
C GLN A 109 -3.33 -18.70 -29.65
N ALA A 110 -2.63 -17.56 -29.70
CA ALA A 110 -1.84 -17.18 -30.88
C ALA A 110 -0.57 -18.03 -31.07
N SER A 111 -0.02 -18.60 -29.99
CA SER A 111 1.17 -19.46 -30.04
C SER A 111 0.87 -20.93 -30.38
N LYS A 112 -0.39 -21.36 -30.39
CA LYS A 112 -0.74 -22.74 -30.74
C LYS A 112 -0.61 -22.90 -32.27
N PRO A 113 0.38 -23.64 -32.79
CA PRO A 113 0.48 -23.82 -34.23
C PRO A 113 -0.78 -24.56 -34.68
N ARG A 114 -1.45 -24.03 -35.70
CA ARG A 114 -2.49 -24.77 -36.40
C ARG A 114 -1.76 -25.92 -37.08
N VAL A 115 -1.91 -27.11 -36.50
CA VAL A 115 -1.47 -28.35 -37.13
C VAL A 115 -2.69 -28.81 -37.93
N ASP A 116 -2.82 -28.25 -39.12
CA ASP A 116 -3.66 -28.76 -40.20
C ASP A 116 -2.90 -29.80 -41.04
#